data_AF-A0A942GY39-F1
#
_entry.id   AF-A0A942GY39-F1
#
_cell.length_a   1.000
_cell.length_b   1.000
_cell.length_c   1.000
_cell.angle_alpha   90.00
_cell.angle_beta   90.00
_cell.angle_gamma   90.00
#
_symmetry.space_group_name_H-M   'P 1'
#
loop_
_entity.id
_entity.type
_entity.pdbx_description
1 polymer ?
#
loop_
_entity_poly.entity_id
_entity_poly.type
_entity_poly.pdbx_seq_one_letter_code
_entity_poly.pdbx_strand_id
1 'polypeptide(L)'
;AMGHGDIKMARGFGAVLFPMGTVLSCGMAVAVGAILGILQVILLKSKNRPGAAEGDGEPEPAEPEVYEEPESIGSLLKSGLGYVLCFDLIGLAIPKFYKSWFGEDAILPFEEVEEWNPDYTMIPFGPYLALGAILIMLFESPIVTAVQNYWRHATGS
;
A
#
# COMPACT_ATOMS: atom_id res chain seq x y z
N ALA A 1 -2.59 -7.95 1.57
CA ALA A 1 -1.32 -7.90 0.82
C ALA A 1 -1.11 -6.46 0.34
N MET A 2 0.13 -5.99 0.20
CA MET A 2 0.44 -4.67 -0.40
C MET A 2 0.29 -4.82 -1.91
N GLY A 3 -0.54 -4.00 -2.55
CA GLY A 3 -0.87 -4.16 -3.98
C GLY A 3 0.32 -3.84 -4.89
N HIS A 4 0.30 -4.37 -6.12
CA HIS A 4 1.27 -4.04 -7.17
C HIS A 4 1.39 -2.51 -7.38
N GLY A 5 0.28 -1.76 -7.21
CA GLY A 5 0.24 -0.30 -7.25
C GLY A 5 1.07 0.39 -6.16
N ASP A 6 0.99 -0.11 -4.92
CA ASP A 6 1.73 0.48 -3.78
C ASP A 6 3.25 0.30 -3.95
N ILE A 7 3.68 -0.85 -4.50
CA ILE A 7 5.10 -1.13 -4.79
C ILE A 7 5.63 -0.18 -5.86
N LYS A 8 4.84 0.07 -6.91
CA LYS A 8 5.17 1.06 -7.95
C LYS A 8 5.24 2.48 -7.38
N MET A 9 4.32 2.85 -6.47
CA MET A 9 4.37 4.13 -5.76
C MET A 9 5.62 4.25 -4.88
N ALA A 10 5.96 3.22 -4.10
CA ALA A 10 7.15 3.19 -3.26
C ALA A 10 8.44 3.40 -4.07
N ARG A 11 8.53 2.82 -5.27
CA ARG A 11 9.63 3.07 -6.21
C ARG A 11 9.68 4.52 -6.68
N GLY A 12 8.52 5.12 -6.99
CA GLY A 12 8.42 6.55 -7.32
C GLY A 12 8.99 7.43 -6.22
N PHE A 13 8.65 7.13 -4.96
CA PHE A 13 9.26 7.79 -3.80
C PHE A 13 10.75 7.49 -3.67
N GLY A 14 11.21 6.27 -3.98
CA GLY A 14 12.63 5.90 -4.11
C GLY A 14 13.46 6.83 -4.97
N ALA A 15 12.92 7.22 -6.11
CA ALA A 15 13.59 8.12 -7.05
C ALA A 15 13.69 9.58 -6.52
N VAL A 16 12.78 9.98 -5.61
CA VAL A 16 12.69 11.37 -5.13
C VAL A 16 13.36 11.54 -3.76
N LEU A 17 13.10 10.62 -2.83
CA LEU A 17 13.52 10.69 -1.43
C LEU A 17 14.86 10.00 -1.15
N PHE A 18 15.45 9.35 -2.14
CA PHE A 18 16.60 8.45 -2.00
C PHE A 18 16.30 7.25 -1.07
N PRO A 19 17.14 6.20 -1.09
CA PRO A 19 16.84 4.93 -0.41
C PRO A 19 16.52 5.08 1.09
N MET A 20 17.25 5.96 1.79
CA MET A 20 17.05 6.17 3.23
C MET A 20 15.71 6.86 3.51
N GLY A 21 15.36 7.89 2.73
CA GLY A 21 14.09 8.59 2.87
C GLY A 21 12.90 7.68 2.57
N THR A 22 13.02 6.75 1.62
CA THR A 22 11.97 5.76 1.31
C THR A 22 11.75 4.75 2.42
N VAL A 23 12.82 4.24 3.04
CA VAL A 23 12.69 3.33 4.19
C VAL A 23 12.00 4.04 5.35
N LEU A 24 12.41 5.28 5.62
CA LEU A 24 11.79 6.10 6.67
C LEU A 24 10.33 6.42 6.34
N SER A 25 9.99 6.71 5.08
CA SER A 25 8.61 6.99 4.67
C SER A 25 7.72 5.75 4.81
N CYS A 26 8.23 4.57 4.46
CA CYS A 26 7.52 3.31 4.68
C CYS A 26 7.29 3.05 6.18
N GLY A 27 8.31 3.29 7.02
CA GLY A 27 8.15 3.19 8.48
C GLY A 27 7.11 4.15 9.04
N MET A 28 7.13 5.41 8.58
CA MET A 28 6.13 6.41 8.94
C MET A 28 4.73 6.04 8.45
N ALA A 29 4.60 5.49 7.24
CA ALA A 29 3.34 5.03 6.69
C ALA A 29 2.68 3.95 7.57
N VAL A 30 3.47 2.99 8.05
CA VAL A 30 2.99 1.95 8.97
C VAL A 30 2.54 2.57 10.29
N ALA A 31 3.31 3.49 10.86
CA ALA A 31 2.95 4.17 12.11
C ALA A 31 1.65 4.96 11.97
N VAL A 32 1.51 5.76 10.90
CA VAL A 32 0.32 6.57 10.63
C VAL A 32 -0.90 5.69 10.34
N GLY A 33 -0.75 4.66 9.50
CA GLY A 33 -1.81 3.71 9.19
C GLY A 33 -2.31 2.97 10.42
N ALA A 34 -1.40 2.56 11.31
CA ALA A 34 -1.77 1.92 12.57
C ALA A 34 -2.53 2.88 13.50
N ILE A 35 -2.06 4.12 13.67
CA ILE A 35 -2.71 5.13 14.52
C ILE A 35 -4.12 5.45 14.01
N LEU A 36 -4.25 5.71 12.70
CA LEU A 36 -5.54 6.05 12.10
C LEU A 36 -6.49 4.85 12.05
N GLY A 37 -5.98 3.64 11.80
CA GLY A 37 -6.78 2.41 11.86
C GLY A 37 -7.32 2.13 13.27
N ILE A 38 -6.50 2.30 14.32
CA ILE A 38 -6.95 2.17 15.71
C ILE A 38 -8.01 3.24 16.03
N LEU A 39 -7.77 4.49 15.61
CA LEU A 39 -8.72 5.58 15.82
C LEU A 39 -10.07 5.29 15.13
N GLN A 40 -10.05 4.80 13.89
CA GLN A 40 -11.24 4.41 13.15
C GLN A 40 -12.02 3.30 13.87
N VAL A 41 -11.34 2.27 14.38
CA VAL A 41 -11.99 1.20 15.16
C VAL A 41 -12.63 1.76 16.44
N ILE A 42 -11.96 2.65 17.16
CA ILE A 42 -12.51 3.26 18.39
C ILE A 42 -13.73 4.13 18.08
N LEU A 43 -13.64 4.99 17.06
CA LEU A 43 -14.72 5.90 16.67
C LEU A 43 -15.95 5.15 16.13
N LEU A 44 -15.74 4.11 15.32
CA LEU A 44 -16.82 3.27 14.80
C LEU A 44 -17.43 2.38 15.87
N LYS A 45 -16.63 1.87 16.82
CA LYS A 45 -17.12 1.13 17.98
C LYS A 45 -18.03 1.99 18.88
N SER A 46 -17.84 3.31 18.88
CA SER A 46 -18.70 4.25 19.60
C SER A 46 -20.04 4.53 18.89
N LYS A 47 -20.19 4.18 17.60
CA LYS A 47 -21.34 4.59 16.79
C LYS A 47 -22.43 3.53 16.60
N ASN A 48 -22.16 2.24 16.84
CA ASN A 48 -23.16 1.17 17.13
C ASN A 48 -22.53 -0.23 17.01
N ARG A 49 -22.81 -1.11 17.99
CA ARG A 49 -23.00 -2.55 17.76
C ARG A 49 -24.39 -2.85 18.33
N PRO A 50 -25.38 -3.17 17.49
CA PRO A 50 -25.52 -4.51 16.90
C PRO A 50 -25.90 -4.49 15.40
N GLY A 51 -25.60 -5.59 14.67
CA GLY A 51 -25.95 -5.76 13.24
C GLY A 51 -24.81 -6.41 12.45
N ALA A 52 -24.37 -7.61 12.83
CA ALA A 52 -24.65 -8.75 11.96
C ALA A 52 -26.09 -8.76 11.42
N ALA A 53 -26.22 -8.80 10.09
CA ALA A 53 -27.44 -8.81 9.28
C ALA A 53 -28.09 -7.43 9.01
N GLU A 54 -28.57 -7.31 7.76
CA GLU A 54 -29.44 -6.27 7.19
C GLU A 54 -28.76 -5.01 6.63
N GLY A 55 -28.20 -5.18 5.43
CA GLY A 55 -28.27 -4.13 4.42
C GLY A 55 -29.72 -3.94 3.99
N ASP A 56 -30.38 -2.92 4.52
CA ASP A 56 -31.66 -2.41 3.99
C ASP A 56 -31.37 -1.55 2.74
N GLY A 57 -31.17 -2.23 1.63
CA GLY A 57 -31.31 -1.71 0.27
C GLY A 57 -32.05 -2.78 -0.51
N GLU A 58 -33.01 -2.39 -1.36
CA GLU A 58 -33.71 -3.33 -2.24
C GLU A 58 -32.73 -4.29 -2.93
N PRO A 59 -33.10 -5.57 -3.16
CA PRO A 59 -32.19 -6.52 -3.78
C PRO A 59 -31.92 -6.12 -5.23
N GLU A 60 -30.89 -5.29 -5.44
CA GLU A 60 -30.18 -5.30 -6.71
C GLU A 60 -29.64 -6.71 -6.93
N PRO A 61 -29.76 -7.27 -8.14
CA PRO A 61 -29.21 -8.57 -8.44
C PRO A 61 -27.72 -8.53 -8.09
N ALA A 62 -27.35 -9.28 -7.06
CA ALA A 62 -25.96 -9.44 -6.65
C ALA A 62 -25.15 -9.87 -7.87
N GLU A 63 -24.40 -8.93 -8.45
CA GLU A 63 -23.34 -9.31 -9.36
C GLU A 63 -22.42 -10.25 -8.59
N PRO A 64 -22.01 -11.37 -9.18
CA PRO A 64 -21.21 -12.36 -8.46
C PRO A 64 -19.96 -11.66 -7.92
N GLU A 65 -19.81 -11.61 -6.60
CA GLU A 65 -18.60 -11.11 -5.96
C GLU A 65 -17.42 -11.89 -6.56
N VAL A 66 -16.67 -11.24 -7.46
CA VAL A 66 -15.46 -11.80 -8.04
C VAL A 66 -14.42 -11.75 -6.93
N TYR A 67 -14.35 -12.81 -6.12
CA TYR A 67 -13.24 -13.00 -5.21
C TYR A 67 -11.98 -13.13 -6.08
N GLU A 68 -11.17 -12.08 -6.16
CA GLU A 68 -9.84 -12.18 -6.76
C GLU A 68 -9.09 -13.30 -6.02
N GLU A 69 -8.80 -14.39 -6.73
CA GLU A 69 -8.09 -15.50 -6.14
C GLU A 69 -6.72 -15.00 -5.66
N PRO A 70 -6.32 -15.32 -4.41
CA PRO A 70 -5.05 -14.85 -3.88
C PRO A 70 -3.90 -15.32 -4.79
N GLU A 71 -3.01 -14.41 -5.16
CA GLU A 71 -1.86 -14.72 -5.99
C GLU A 71 -1.05 -15.89 -5.40
N SER A 72 -0.66 -16.82 -6.26
CA SER A 72 0.16 -17.96 -5.83
C SER A 72 1.52 -17.49 -5.29
N ILE A 73 2.06 -18.20 -4.29
CA ILE A 73 3.39 -17.93 -3.72
C ILE A 73 4.48 -17.90 -4.80
N GLY A 74 4.36 -18.76 -5.83
CA GLY A 74 5.28 -18.78 -6.96
C GLY A 74 5.21 -17.50 -7.80
N SER A 75 4.02 -16.95 -8.00
CA SER A 75 3.81 -15.65 -8.65
C SER A 75 4.49 -14.54 -7.84
N LEU A 76 4.25 -14.50 -6.53
CA LEU A 76 4.83 -13.49 -5.64
C LEU A 76 6.37 -13.50 -5.65
N LEU A 77 6.98 -14.68 -5.67
CA LEU A 77 8.44 -14.82 -5.77
C LEU A 77 8.98 -14.35 -7.12
N LYS A 78 8.31 -14.71 -8.22
CA LYS A 78 8.67 -14.28 -9.58
C LYS A 78 8.54 -12.77 -9.75
N SER A 79 7.45 -12.19 -9.23
CA SER A 79 7.21 -10.75 -9.21
C SER A 79 8.25 -10.04 -8.34
N GLY A 80 8.54 -10.56 -7.15
CA GLY A 80 9.60 -10.06 -6.28
C GLY A 80 10.97 -10.02 -6.95
N LEU A 81 11.35 -11.10 -7.64
CA LEU A 81 12.60 -11.14 -8.42
C LEU A 81 12.58 -10.12 -9.56
N GLY A 82 11.44 -9.97 -10.25
CA GLY A 82 11.24 -8.94 -11.27
C GLY A 82 11.47 -7.52 -10.73
N TYR A 83 10.99 -7.22 -9.52
CA TYR A 83 11.22 -5.92 -8.89
C TYR A 83 12.68 -5.71 -8.49
N VAL A 84 13.35 -6.71 -7.93
CA VAL A 84 14.78 -6.63 -7.57
C VAL A 84 15.66 -6.39 -8.81
N LEU A 85 15.31 -7.01 -9.94
CA LEU A 85 16.04 -6.86 -11.21
C LEU A 85 15.57 -5.68 -12.06
N CYS A 86 14.67 -4.84 -11.54
CA CYS A 86 14.12 -3.68 -12.26
C CYS A 86 13.43 -4.05 -13.60
N PHE A 87 12.86 -5.25 -13.69
CA PHE A 87 12.12 -5.69 -14.88
C PHE A 87 10.81 -4.91 -15.08
N ASP A 88 10.31 -4.27 -14.03
CA ASP A 88 9.20 -3.33 -14.09
C ASP A 88 9.54 -2.10 -14.95
N LEU A 89 10.77 -1.57 -14.86
CA LEU A 89 11.26 -0.45 -15.66
C LEU A 89 11.39 -0.84 -17.14
N ILE A 90 11.93 -2.03 -17.40
CA ILE A 90 12.04 -2.59 -18.76
C ILE A 90 10.64 -2.83 -19.32
N GLY A 91 9.73 -3.35 -18.49
CA GLY A 91 8.34 -3.58 -18.85
C GLY A 91 7.56 -2.31 -19.16
N LEU A 92 7.94 -1.17 -18.56
CA LEU A 92 7.38 0.14 -18.91
C LEU A 92 7.72 0.54 -20.36
N ALA A 93 8.93 0.21 -20.82
CA ALA A 93 9.36 0.44 -22.20
C ALA A 93 8.85 -0.64 -23.17
N ILE A 94 8.62 -1.86 -22.67
CA ILE A 94 8.18 -3.02 -23.46
C ILE A 94 6.96 -3.67 -22.77
N PRO A 95 5.73 -3.16 -23.01
CA PRO A 95 4.53 -3.63 -22.31
C PRO A 95 4.25 -5.14 -22.47
N LYS A 96 4.63 -5.72 -23.61
CA LYS A 96 4.53 -7.16 -23.87
C LYS A 96 5.39 -8.00 -22.92
N PHE A 97 6.58 -7.48 -22.57
CA PHE A 97 7.46 -8.14 -21.61
C PHE A 97 6.87 -8.04 -20.19
N TYR A 98 6.34 -6.88 -19.82
CA TYR A 98 5.68 -6.69 -18.53
C TYR A 98 4.54 -7.69 -18.34
N LYS A 99 3.62 -7.79 -19.32
CA LYS A 99 2.50 -8.73 -19.30
C LYS A 99 2.95 -10.19 -19.22
N SER A 100 4.03 -10.54 -19.91
CA SER A 100 4.59 -11.90 -19.86
C SER A 100 5.25 -12.24 -18.53
N TRP A 101 5.85 -11.25 -17.84
CA TRP A 101 6.56 -11.48 -16.59
C TRP A 101 5.62 -11.40 -15.38
N PHE A 102 4.88 -10.30 -15.27
CA PHE A 102 4.02 -9.95 -14.14
C PHE A 102 2.56 -10.42 -14.31
N GLY A 103 2.14 -10.81 -15.51
CA GLY A 103 0.76 -11.29 -15.75
C GLY A 103 -0.29 -10.18 -15.83
N GLU A 104 0.09 -8.92 -15.60
CA GLU A 104 -0.79 -7.75 -15.60
C GLU A 104 -0.42 -6.78 -16.73
N ASP A 105 -1.32 -5.86 -17.06
CA ASP A 105 -1.00 -4.77 -17.97
C ASP A 105 -0.18 -3.67 -17.26
N ALA A 106 0.86 -3.17 -17.94
CA ALA A 106 1.80 -2.20 -17.36
C ALA A 106 1.14 -0.86 -17.04
N ILE A 107 0.13 -0.49 -17.84
CA ILE A 107 -0.65 0.74 -17.74
C ILE A 107 -2.11 0.30 -17.78
N LEU A 108 -2.84 0.48 -16.69
CA LEU A 108 -4.27 0.27 -16.65
C LEU A 108 -4.97 1.54 -17.19
N PRO A 109 -5.97 1.43 -18.07
CA PRO A 109 -6.76 2.58 -18.50
C PRO A 109 -7.51 3.18 -17.29
N PHE A 110 -7.54 4.51 -17.20
CA PHE A 110 -8.17 5.25 -16.09
C PHE A 110 -9.70 5.01 -15.95
N GLU A 111 -10.33 4.36 -16.93
CA GLU A 111 -11.78 4.12 -16.98
C GLU A 111 -12.24 2.88 -16.19
N GLU A 112 -11.32 2.03 -15.72
CA GLU A 112 -11.63 0.81 -14.94
C GLU A 112 -11.26 0.93 -13.45
N VAL A 113 -11.27 2.14 -12.89
CA VAL A 113 -11.24 2.28 -11.43
C VAL A 113 -12.67 2.03 -10.96
N GLU A 114 -13.06 0.76 -10.87
CA GLU A 114 -14.25 0.36 -10.11
C GLU A 114 -14.23 1.08 -8.77
N GLU A 115 -15.39 1.52 -8.32
CA GLU A 115 -15.57 2.22 -7.05
C GLU A 115 -15.14 1.29 -5.92
N TRP A 116 -13.85 1.33 -5.60
CA TRP A 116 -13.24 0.49 -4.60
C TRP A 116 -13.88 0.85 -3.26
N ASN A 117 -14.71 -0.05 -2.76
CA ASN A 117 -15.44 0.14 -1.53
C ASN A 117 -14.71 -0.62 -0.41
N PRO A 118 -13.85 0.05 0.38
CA PRO A 118 -13.12 -0.63 1.43
C PRO A 118 -14.08 -1.24 2.44
N ASP A 119 -13.89 -2.52 2.73
CA ASP A 119 -14.38 -3.08 3.97
C ASP A 119 -13.84 -2.27 5.17
N TYR A 120 -14.61 -2.18 6.25
CA TYR A 120 -14.26 -1.38 7.43
C TYR A 120 -12.88 -1.69 8.04
N THR A 121 -12.35 -2.90 7.79
CA THR A 121 -11.05 -3.36 8.27
C THR A 121 -9.98 -3.35 7.17
N MET A 122 -10.35 -3.03 5.92
CA MET A 122 -9.43 -2.91 4.80
C MET A 122 -8.80 -1.51 4.82
N ILE A 123 -7.56 -1.46 5.30
CA ILE A 123 -6.77 -0.22 5.37
C ILE A 123 -5.97 -0.08 4.06
N PRO A 124 -6.26 0.90 3.19
CA PRO A 124 -5.51 1.07 1.94
C PRO A 124 -4.11 1.62 2.22
N PHE A 125 -3.06 0.92 1.80
CA PHE A 125 -1.69 1.31 2.16
C PHE A 125 -1.20 2.56 1.42
N GLY A 126 -1.56 2.73 0.14
CA GLY A 126 -1.11 3.85 -0.70
C GLY A 126 -1.27 5.26 -0.10
N PRO A 127 -2.44 5.65 0.43
CA PRO A 127 -2.60 6.94 1.11
C PRO A 127 -1.68 7.14 2.31
N TYR A 128 -1.47 6.11 3.13
CA TYR A 128 -0.55 6.21 4.28
C TYR A 128 0.91 6.23 3.83
N LEU A 129 1.25 5.54 2.73
CA LEU A 129 2.56 5.62 2.10
C LEU A 129 2.85 7.05 1.61
N ALA A 130 1.88 7.69 0.96
CA ALA A 130 1.98 9.09 0.54
C ALA A 130 2.10 10.04 1.74
N LEU A 131 1.30 9.85 2.80
CA LEU A 131 1.42 10.62 4.04
C LEU A 131 2.79 10.44 4.70
N GLY A 132 3.32 9.22 4.74
CA GLY A 132 4.67 8.94 5.21
C GLY A 132 5.72 9.71 4.41
N ALA A 133 5.61 9.72 3.08
CA ALA A 133 6.50 10.48 2.22
C ALA A 133 6.42 11.99 2.50
N ILE A 134 5.22 12.55 2.62
CA ILE A 134 5.00 13.97 2.96
C ILE A 134 5.63 14.31 4.32
N LEU A 135 5.44 13.47 5.34
CA LEU A 135 6.01 13.69 6.66
C LEU A 135 7.54 13.68 6.63
N ILE A 136 8.15 12.77 5.86
CA ILE A 136 9.59 12.78 5.65
C ILE A 136 10.03 14.04 4.92
N MET A 137 9.34 14.47 3.86
CA MET A 137 9.70 15.71 3.14
C MET A 137 9.62 16.96 4.04
N LEU A 138 8.64 17.05 4.94
CA LEU A 138 8.45 18.21 5.80
C LEU A 138 9.33 18.18 7.06
N PHE A 139 9.62 16.99 7.58
CA PHE A 139 10.23 16.81 8.91
C PHE A 139 11.45 15.87 8.86
N GLU A 140 12.18 15.83 7.74
CA GLU A 140 13.33 14.94 7.56
C GLU A 140 14.34 15.03 8.70
N SER A 141 14.83 16.24 8.98
CA SER A 141 15.86 16.49 10.01
C SER A 141 15.48 15.98 11.41
N PRO A 142 14.32 16.36 11.99
CA PRO A 142 13.93 15.86 13.31
C PRO A 142 13.65 14.35 13.31
N ILE A 143 13.09 13.79 12.23
CA ILE A 143 12.81 12.36 12.13
C ILE A 143 14.11 11.55 12.08
N VAL A 144 15.06 11.93 11.22
CA VAL A 144 16.36 11.27 11.12
C VAL A 144 17.10 11.34 12.45
N THR A 145 17.08 12.50 13.11
CA THR A 145 17.70 12.67 14.44
C THR A 145 17.05 11.78 15.49
N ALA A 146 15.71 11.70 15.51
CA ALA A 146 14.98 10.82 16.44
C ALA A 146 15.32 9.34 16.22
N VAL A 147 15.39 8.91 14.96
CA VAL A 147 15.76 7.53 14.60
C VAL A 147 17.20 7.22 15.00
N GLN A 148 18.13 8.14 14.73
CA GLN A 148 19.54 7.98 15.14
C GLN A 148 19.68 7.90 16.66
N ASN A 149 18.99 8.77 17.40
CA ASN A 149 19.01 8.76 18.87
C ASN A 149 18.44 7.45 19.42
N TYR A 150 17.33 6.97 18.86
CA TYR A 150 16.75 5.68 19.22
C TYR A 150 17.72 4.53 18.93
N TRP A 151 18.33 4.53 17.75
CA TRP A 151 19.29 3.49 17.36
C TRP A 151 20.49 3.44 18.28
N ARG A 152 21.08 4.60 18.60
CA ARG A 152 22.19 4.74 19.55
C ARG A 152 21.81 4.25 20.94
N HIS A 153 20.62 4.60 21.42
CA HIS A 153 20.11 4.10 22.68
C HIS A 153 19.92 2.57 22.69
N ALA A 154 19.32 2.02 21.63
CA ALA A 154 19.02 0.59 21.52
C ALA A 154 20.28 -0.28 21.33
N THR A 155 21.30 0.24 20.66
CA THR A 155 22.55 -0.50 20.35
C THR A 155 23.72 -0.13 21.26
N GLY A 156 23.56 0.85 22.15
CA GLY A 156 24.58 1.26 23.11
C GLY A 156 25.80 1.95 22.48
N SER A 157 25.64 2.59 21.30
CA SER A 157 26.71 3.31 20.56
C SER A 157 26.58 4.83 20.62
#